data_AF-A0A9E0L0L0-F1
#
_entry.id   AF-A0A9E0L0L0-F1
#
_cell.length_a   1.000
_cell.length_b   1.000
_cell.length_c   1.000
_cell.angle_alpha   90.00
_cell.angle_beta   90.00
_cell.angle_gamma   90.00
#
_symmetry.space_group_name_H-M   'P 1'
#
loop_
_entity.id
_entity.type
_entity.pdbx_description
1 polymer ?
#
loop_
_entity_poly.entity_id
_entity_poly.type
_entity_poly.pdbx_seq_one_letter_code
_entity_poly.pdbx_strand_id
1 'polypeptide(L)'
;MRTRDPFGEALSELRMRLRQGELRPGAPLVVMDLAQSLGLSATPVREALAFLAGEGLIEGRRGAARGYLAGRLGSAEIADLYSLHGALTLHAAADAGRRGVSADLAPLAIEMPNSGAALAAASAQLFAALVRAGGNRTLARFHGVLADRLHPVRLAESGVLTEAAMELQALAAAQADGTRLSHALRAYHRRRVTEADRLARAVSARSGEGEI
;
A
#
# COMPACT_ATOMS: atom_id res chain seq x y z
N MET A 1 -26.25 17.63 12.30
CA MET A 1 -25.83 18.15 10.98
C MET A 1 -24.35 17.81 10.83
N ARG A 2 -23.97 16.83 9.98
CA ARG A 2 -22.55 16.52 9.75
C ARG A 2 -21.95 17.70 8.98
N THR A 3 -20.96 18.38 9.55
CA THR A 3 -20.19 19.40 8.85
C THR A 3 -19.56 18.73 7.62
N ARG A 4 -19.86 19.23 6.42
CA ARG A 4 -19.23 18.74 5.19
C ARG A 4 -17.73 18.97 5.33
N ASP A 5 -16.92 17.95 5.10
CA ASP A 5 -15.45 18.01 5.10
C ASP A 5 -14.96 17.79 3.65
N PRO A 6 -14.95 18.84 2.81
CA PRO A 6 -14.56 18.71 1.40
C PRO A 6 -13.12 18.23 1.22
N PHE A 7 -12.23 18.57 2.14
CA PHE A 7 -10.84 18.11 2.11
C PHE A 7 -10.77 16.60 2.39
N GLY A 8 -11.41 16.13 3.45
CA GLY A 8 -11.46 14.70 3.79
C GLY A 8 -12.12 13.86 2.71
N GLU A 9 -13.17 14.38 2.07
CA GLU A 9 -13.84 13.78 0.91
C GLU A 9 -12.88 13.66 -0.28
N ALA A 10 -12.23 14.77 -0.69
CA ALA A 10 -11.25 14.76 -1.78
C ALA A 10 -10.07 13.82 -1.49
N LEU A 11 -9.52 13.86 -0.27
CA LEU A 11 -8.37 13.04 0.11
C LEU A 11 -8.69 11.55 0.08
N SER A 12 -9.85 11.16 0.63
CA SER A 12 -10.25 9.76 0.68
C SER A 12 -10.50 9.20 -0.72
N GLU A 13 -11.19 9.97 -1.55
CA GLU A 13 -11.52 9.59 -2.92
C GLU A 13 -10.27 9.51 -3.80
N LEU A 14 -9.41 10.54 -3.82
CA LEU A 14 -8.17 10.51 -4.60
C LEU A 14 -7.24 9.36 -4.19
N ARG A 15 -7.13 9.07 -2.89
CA ARG A 15 -6.37 7.92 -2.39
C ARG A 15 -6.95 6.60 -2.87
N MET A 16 -8.29 6.48 -2.88
CA MET A 16 -8.98 5.30 -3.37
C MET A 16 -8.72 5.09 -4.86
N ARG A 17 -8.82 6.14 -5.69
CA ARG A 17 -8.50 6.09 -7.13
C ARG A 17 -7.05 5.70 -7.40
N LEU A 18 -6.10 6.21 -6.61
CA LEU A 18 -4.69 5.78 -6.68
C LEU A 18 -4.52 4.29 -6.37
N ARG A 19 -5.19 3.78 -5.34
CA ARG A 19 -5.15 2.35 -4.98
C ARG A 19 -5.74 1.49 -6.09
N GLN A 20 -6.88 1.90 -6.66
CA GLN A 20 -7.53 1.15 -7.74
C GLN A 20 -6.80 1.24 -9.09
N GLY A 21 -5.78 2.09 -9.20
CA GLY A 21 -5.01 2.29 -10.43
C GLY A 21 -5.74 3.12 -11.49
N GLU A 22 -6.82 3.81 -11.11
CA GLU A 22 -7.57 4.69 -12.02
C GLU A 22 -6.75 5.91 -12.45
N LEU A 23 -5.82 6.33 -11.59
CA LEU A 23 -4.86 7.40 -11.87
C LEU A 23 -3.57 6.79 -12.43
N ARG A 24 -3.45 6.78 -13.76
CA ARG A 24 -2.32 6.19 -14.49
C ARG A 24 -0.96 6.71 -13.99
N PRO A 25 -0.01 5.84 -13.60
CA PRO A 25 1.32 6.26 -13.14
C PRO A 25 2.07 7.24 -14.06
N GLY A 26 2.48 8.37 -13.50
CA GLY A 26 3.13 9.48 -14.19
C GLY A 26 2.20 10.38 -15.00
N ALA A 27 0.90 10.10 -15.06
CA ALA A 27 -0.05 10.99 -15.72
C ALA A 27 -0.23 12.29 -14.92
N PRO A 28 -0.46 13.43 -15.60
CA PRO A 28 -0.80 14.68 -14.93
C PRO A 28 -2.09 14.57 -14.14
N LEU A 29 -2.06 15.01 -12.88
CA LEU A 29 -3.23 15.14 -12.02
C LEU A 29 -3.70 16.60 -12.07
N VAL A 30 -4.59 16.89 -13.02
CA VAL A 30 -5.12 18.23 -13.25
C VAL A 30 -6.16 18.56 -12.18
N VAL A 31 -5.87 19.59 -11.38
CA VAL A 31 -6.70 19.99 -10.24
C VAL A 31 -8.15 20.29 -10.65
N MET A 32 -8.34 20.98 -11.77
CA MET A 32 -9.67 21.39 -12.23
C MET A 32 -10.52 20.19 -12.67
N ASP A 33 -9.92 19.27 -13.42
CA ASP A 33 -10.61 18.05 -13.90
C ASP A 33 -11.01 17.16 -12.72
N LEU A 34 -10.10 16.99 -11.75
CA LEU A 34 -10.39 16.24 -10.53
C LEU A 34 -11.48 16.93 -9.71
N ALA A 35 -11.42 18.25 -9.52
CA ALA A 35 -12.45 19.01 -8.82
C ALA A 35 -13.83 18.87 -9.46
N GLN A 36 -13.90 18.97 -10.79
CA GLN A 36 -15.14 18.74 -11.54
C GLN A 36 -15.65 17.31 -11.36
N SER A 37 -14.78 16.30 -11.47
CA SER A 37 -15.16 14.88 -11.30
C SER A 37 -15.65 14.54 -9.89
N LEU A 38 -15.20 15.30 -8.89
CA LEU A 38 -15.56 15.12 -7.48
C LEU A 38 -16.75 15.99 -7.06
N GLY A 39 -17.19 16.93 -7.90
CA GLY A 39 -18.21 17.92 -7.50
C GLY A 39 -17.73 18.86 -6.38
N LEU A 40 -16.43 19.12 -6.31
CA LEU A 40 -15.78 19.95 -5.30
C LEU A 40 -15.11 21.18 -5.94
N SER A 41 -14.74 22.17 -5.12
CA SER A 41 -13.93 23.29 -5.60
C SER A 41 -12.44 22.91 -5.70
N ALA A 42 -11.65 23.72 -6.41
CA ALA A 42 -10.24 23.44 -6.64
C ALA A 42 -9.37 23.47 -5.36
N THR A 43 -9.77 24.22 -4.33
CA THR A 43 -9.00 24.38 -3.08
C THR A 43 -8.85 23.08 -2.30
N PRO A 44 -9.92 22.38 -1.88
CA PRO A 44 -9.79 21.11 -1.14
C PRO A 44 -9.10 20.02 -1.95
N VAL A 45 -9.28 20.00 -3.27
CA VAL A 45 -8.59 19.06 -4.17
C VAL A 45 -7.09 19.33 -4.22
N ARG A 46 -6.69 20.61 -4.31
CA ARG A 46 -5.27 21.00 -4.29
C ARG A 46 -4.62 20.66 -2.96
N GLU A 47 -5.31 20.89 -1.84
CA GLU A 47 -4.86 20.51 -0.51
C GLU A 47 -4.69 18.99 -0.38
N ALA A 48 -5.67 18.22 -0.84
CA ALA A 48 -5.60 16.76 -0.86
C ALA A 48 -4.43 16.25 -1.70
N LEU A 49 -4.20 16.81 -2.90
CA LEU A 49 -3.04 16.48 -3.73
C LEU A 49 -1.72 16.87 -3.06
N ALA A 50 -1.63 18.05 -2.45
CA ALA A 50 -0.45 18.45 -1.68
C ALA A 50 -0.16 17.47 -0.53
N PHE A 51 -1.20 17.02 0.17
CA PHE A 51 -1.10 16.05 1.25
C PHE A 51 -0.61 14.68 0.74
N LEU A 52 -1.20 14.15 -0.34
CA LEU A 52 -0.78 12.90 -0.96
C LEU A 52 0.65 12.97 -1.52
N ALA A 53 1.08 14.13 -2.00
CA ALA A 53 2.46 14.35 -2.43
C ALA A 53 3.42 14.33 -1.23
N GLY A 54 3.02 14.91 -0.10
CA GLY A 54 3.77 14.83 1.16
C GLY A 54 3.89 13.42 1.71
N GLU A 55 2.90 12.55 1.44
CA GLU A 55 2.95 11.13 1.76
C GLU A 55 3.75 10.29 0.75
N GLY A 56 4.17 10.87 -0.37
CA GLY A 56 4.90 10.17 -1.43
C GLY A 56 4.04 9.22 -2.27
N LEU A 57 2.71 9.40 -2.26
CA LEU A 57 1.77 8.65 -3.12
C LEU A 57 1.70 9.22 -4.54
N ILE A 58 2.03 10.51 -4.69
CA ILE A 58 2.09 11.22 -5.96
C ILE A 58 3.34 12.11 -6.00
N GLU A 59 3.78 12.50 -7.19
CA GLU A 59 4.89 13.43 -7.38
C GLU A 59 4.38 14.87 -7.44
N GLY A 60 4.85 15.74 -6.54
CA GLY A 60 4.62 17.17 -6.63
C GLY A 60 5.70 17.85 -7.46
N ARG A 61 5.35 18.40 -8.64
CA ARG A 61 6.29 19.12 -9.49
C ARG A 61 6.34 20.62 -9.15
N ARG A 62 7.57 21.13 -9.02
CA ARG A 62 7.89 22.55 -8.75
C ARG A 62 8.46 23.22 -10.00
N GLY A 63 8.42 24.55 -10.06
CA GLY A 63 8.98 25.34 -11.17
C GLY A 63 8.04 25.49 -12.37
N ALA A 64 8.59 25.58 -13.59
CA ALA A 64 7.82 25.84 -14.83
C ALA A 64 6.79 24.75 -15.16
N ALA A 65 7.00 23.52 -14.67
CA ALA A 65 6.07 22.39 -14.78
C ALA A 65 5.24 22.20 -13.49
N ARG A 66 4.72 23.28 -12.91
CA ARG A 66 3.95 23.24 -11.65
C ARG A 66 2.75 22.31 -11.76
N GLY A 67 2.64 21.34 -10.86
CA GLY A 67 1.51 20.41 -10.86
C GLY A 67 1.76 19.16 -10.05
N TYR A 68 0.96 18.13 -10.30
CA TYR A 68 1.06 16.83 -9.66
C TYR A 68 1.07 15.74 -10.72
N LEU A 69 1.85 14.69 -10.52
CA LEU A 69 1.79 13.48 -11.34
C LEU A 69 1.45 12.28 -10.45
N ALA A 70 0.69 11.33 -10.96
CA ALA A 70 0.52 10.05 -10.26
C ALA A 70 1.88 9.38 -10.02
N GLY A 71 2.10 8.79 -8.84
CA GLY A 71 3.40 8.23 -8.47
C GLY A 71 3.89 7.13 -9.40
N ARG A 72 5.19 7.12 -9.70
CA ARG A 72 5.89 6.01 -10.37
C ARG A 72 6.83 5.37 -9.37
N LEU A 73 6.71 4.06 -9.17
CA LEU A 73 7.57 3.31 -8.26
C LEU A 73 8.70 2.65 -9.04
N GLY A 74 9.93 3.11 -8.79
CA GLY A 74 11.15 2.47 -9.29
C GLY A 74 11.52 1.23 -8.47
N SER A 75 12.38 0.37 -9.00
CA SER A 75 12.78 -0.86 -8.28
C SER A 75 13.53 -0.60 -6.97
N ALA A 76 14.45 0.38 -6.96
CA ALA A 76 15.13 0.80 -5.73
C ALA A 76 14.13 1.25 -4.64
N GLU A 77 13.14 2.07 -5.03
CA GLU A 77 12.09 2.53 -4.12
C GLU A 77 11.21 1.37 -3.63
N ILE A 78 10.85 0.42 -4.50
CA ILE A 78 10.11 -0.79 -4.09
C ILE A 78 10.92 -1.59 -3.05
N ALA A 79 12.22 -1.78 -3.29
CA ALA A 79 13.11 -2.46 -2.36
C ALA A 79 13.17 -1.74 -1.00
N ASP A 80 13.28 -0.41 -1.00
CA ASP A 80 13.28 0.41 0.23
C ASP A 80 11.94 0.31 0.97
N LEU A 81 10.82 0.37 0.24
CA LEU A 81 9.48 0.25 0.81
C LEU A 81 9.26 -1.11 1.48
N TYR A 82 9.64 -2.22 0.84
CA TYR A 82 9.55 -3.54 1.47
C TYR A 82 10.54 -3.73 2.62
N SER A 83 11.73 -3.15 2.54
CA SER A 83 12.71 -3.19 3.63
C SER A 83 12.17 -2.48 4.87
N LEU A 84 11.63 -1.27 4.71
CA LEU A 84 11.00 -0.53 5.79
C LEU A 84 9.75 -1.26 6.32
N HIS A 85 8.91 -1.78 5.42
CA HIS A 85 7.70 -2.52 5.80
C HIS A 85 8.06 -3.77 6.63
N GLY A 86 9.14 -4.46 6.27
CA GLY A 86 9.69 -5.58 7.03
C GLY A 86 10.13 -5.17 8.44
N ALA A 87 10.85 -4.06 8.58
CA ALA A 87 11.27 -3.54 9.87
C ALA A 87 10.07 -3.19 10.78
N LEU A 88 9.06 -2.50 10.23
CA LEU A 88 7.86 -2.11 10.99
C LEU A 88 7.02 -3.30 11.42
N THR A 89 6.83 -4.28 10.52
CA THR A 89 6.01 -5.47 10.82
C THR A 89 6.71 -6.42 11.79
N LEU A 90 8.04 -6.58 11.71
CA LEU A 90 8.81 -7.33 12.70
C LEU A 90 8.76 -6.67 14.08
N HIS A 91 8.89 -5.35 14.15
CA HIS A 91 8.76 -4.62 15.41
C HIS A 91 7.38 -4.82 16.03
N ALA A 92 6.32 -4.66 15.23
CA ALA A 92 4.95 -4.86 15.69
C ALA A 92 4.67 -6.32 16.13
N ALA A 93 5.23 -7.31 15.43
CA ALA A 93 5.12 -8.72 15.82
C ALA A 93 5.77 -8.99 17.18
N ALA A 94 6.95 -8.40 17.43
CA ALA A 94 7.64 -8.52 18.71
C ALA A 94 6.85 -7.84 19.85
N ASP A 95 6.26 -6.67 19.60
CA ASP A 95 5.37 -6.00 20.57
C ASP A 95 4.11 -6.82 20.86
N ALA A 96 3.46 -7.36 19.82
CA ALA A 96 2.27 -8.20 19.97
C ALA A 96 2.56 -9.42 20.85
N GLY A 97 3.70 -10.09 20.59
CA GLY A 97 4.17 -11.21 21.42
C GLY A 97 4.43 -10.82 22.88
N ARG A 98 5.10 -9.69 23.14
CA ARG A 98 5.32 -9.17 24.50
C ARG A 98 4.02 -8.88 25.25
N ARG A 99 2.99 -8.44 24.53
CA ARG A 99 1.67 -8.11 25.10
C ARG A 99 0.77 -9.34 25.29
N GLY A 100 1.19 -10.52 24.84
CA GLY A 100 0.34 -11.71 24.81
C GLY A 100 -0.87 -11.57 23.88
N VAL A 101 -0.81 -10.62 22.92
CA VAL A 101 -1.87 -10.41 21.94
C VAL A 101 -1.51 -11.22 20.70
N SER A 102 -2.27 -12.27 20.43
CA SER A 102 -2.24 -12.88 19.11
C SER A 102 -2.93 -11.93 18.15
N ALA A 103 -2.25 -11.54 17.08
CA ALA A 103 -2.94 -10.94 15.96
C ALA A 103 -3.86 -12.04 15.39
N ASP A 104 -5.17 -11.84 15.41
CA ASP A 104 -6.10 -12.79 14.78
C ASP A 104 -6.04 -12.61 13.25
N LEU A 105 -5.01 -13.20 12.64
CA LEU A 105 -4.73 -13.22 11.20
C LEU A 105 -5.29 -14.49 10.54
N ALA A 106 -5.82 -15.45 11.31
CA ALA A 106 -6.34 -16.72 10.77
C ALA A 106 -7.55 -16.51 9.84
N PRO A 107 -8.58 -15.73 10.21
CA PRO A 107 -9.71 -15.44 9.33
C PRO A 107 -9.28 -14.80 8.00
N LEU A 108 -8.17 -14.06 8.00
CA LEU A 108 -7.66 -13.33 6.83
C LEU A 108 -6.92 -14.22 5.82
N ALA A 109 -6.68 -15.50 6.14
CA ALA A 109 -5.90 -16.44 5.32
C ALA A 109 -6.66 -17.69 4.85
N ILE A 110 -7.88 -17.92 5.36
CA ILE A 110 -8.71 -19.08 5.00
C ILE A 110 -9.29 -18.94 3.59
N GLU A 111 -9.47 -17.71 3.10
CA GLU A 111 -9.83 -17.45 1.71
C GLU A 111 -8.56 -17.38 0.85
N MET A 112 -8.23 -18.47 0.14
CA MET A 112 -7.18 -18.41 -0.87
C MET A 112 -7.52 -17.33 -1.91
N PRO A 113 -6.69 -16.30 -2.08
CA PRO A 113 -7.01 -15.26 -3.04
C PRO A 113 -6.97 -15.82 -4.46
N ASN A 114 -8.08 -15.68 -5.18
CA ASN A 114 -8.27 -16.17 -6.55
C ASN A 114 -7.86 -15.15 -7.62
N SER A 115 -7.36 -13.98 -7.22
CA SER A 115 -6.93 -12.89 -8.09
C SER A 115 -5.83 -12.05 -7.43
N GLY A 116 -5.07 -11.30 -8.23
CA GLY A 116 -4.07 -10.34 -7.71
C GLY A 116 -4.69 -9.27 -6.82
N ALA A 117 -5.92 -8.83 -7.13
CA ALA A 117 -6.67 -7.88 -6.30
C ALA A 117 -7.02 -8.47 -4.92
N ALA A 118 -7.52 -9.71 -4.89
CA ALA A 118 -7.82 -10.41 -3.65
C ALA A 118 -6.54 -10.61 -2.81
N LEU A 119 -5.42 -11.00 -3.45
CA LEU A 119 -4.14 -11.19 -2.77
C LEU A 119 -3.61 -9.88 -2.17
N ALA A 120 -3.70 -8.78 -2.91
CA ALA A 120 -3.29 -7.47 -2.44
C ALA A 120 -4.12 -6.99 -1.24
N ALA A 121 -5.44 -7.22 -1.28
CA ALA A 121 -6.36 -6.90 -0.20
C ALA A 121 -6.07 -7.74 1.05
N ALA A 122 -5.95 -9.06 0.91
CA ALA A 122 -5.62 -9.97 2.01
C ALA A 122 -4.27 -9.62 2.65
N SER A 123 -3.25 -9.34 1.84
CA SER A 123 -1.93 -8.89 2.32
C SER A 123 -2.04 -7.60 3.14
N ALA A 124 -2.75 -6.60 2.63
CA ALA A 124 -2.94 -5.33 3.32
C ALA A 124 -3.67 -5.51 4.67
N GLN A 125 -4.72 -6.35 4.69
CA GLN A 125 -5.49 -6.65 5.91
C GLN A 125 -4.63 -7.37 6.95
N LEU A 126 -3.87 -8.40 6.54
CA LEU A 126 -2.99 -9.16 7.42
C LEU A 126 -1.96 -8.27 8.10
N PHE A 127 -1.23 -7.46 7.32
CA PHE A 127 -0.20 -6.59 7.90
C PHE A 127 -0.79 -5.48 8.77
N ALA A 128 -1.94 -4.92 8.39
CA ALA A 128 -2.62 -3.93 9.21
C ALA A 128 -3.10 -4.53 10.54
N ALA A 129 -3.60 -5.77 10.55
CA ALA A 129 -3.99 -6.48 11.76
C ALA A 129 -2.79 -6.77 12.66
N LEU A 130 -1.68 -7.28 12.10
CA LEU A 130 -0.43 -7.50 12.82
C LEU A 130 0.10 -6.22 13.47
N VAL A 131 0.12 -5.12 12.71
CA VAL A 131 0.59 -3.84 13.20
C VAL A 131 -0.29 -3.27 14.31
N ARG A 132 -1.62 -3.40 14.19
CA ARG A 132 -2.55 -3.03 15.26
C ARG A 132 -2.36 -3.88 16.52
N ALA A 133 -2.07 -5.17 16.38
CA ALA A 133 -1.79 -6.06 17.50
C ALA A 133 -0.51 -5.65 18.28
N GLY A 134 0.43 -4.95 17.65
CA GLY A 134 1.57 -4.32 18.33
C GLY A 134 1.17 -3.18 19.28
N GLY A 135 0.03 -2.52 19.06
CA GLY A 135 -0.53 -1.50 19.96
C GLY A 135 0.06 -0.09 19.81
N ASN A 136 1.13 0.07 19.02
CA ASN A 136 1.70 1.37 18.71
C ASN A 136 0.86 2.09 17.63
N ARG A 137 -0.02 3.01 18.06
CA ARG A 137 -0.90 3.79 17.17
C ARG A 137 -0.14 4.64 16.15
N THR A 138 1.02 5.16 16.55
CA THR A 138 1.88 5.96 15.67
C THR A 138 2.48 5.08 14.58
N LEU A 139 2.99 3.89 14.94
CA LEU A 139 3.46 2.90 13.98
C LEU A 139 2.35 2.50 13.00
N ALA A 140 1.14 2.22 13.51
CA ALA A 140 -0.01 1.88 12.68
C ALA A 140 -0.36 2.97 11.65
N ARG A 141 -0.26 4.25 12.03
CA ARG A 141 -0.48 5.37 11.11
C ARG A 141 0.55 5.38 9.99
N PHE A 142 1.85 5.30 10.31
CA PHE A 142 2.91 5.32 9.29
C PHE A 142 2.94 4.06 8.43
N HIS A 143 2.61 2.90 9.01
CA HIS A 143 2.42 1.66 8.26
C HIS A 143 1.29 1.79 7.24
N GLY A 144 0.19 2.48 7.56
CA GLY A 144 -0.90 2.74 6.61
C GLY A 144 -0.43 3.51 5.36
N VAL A 145 0.37 4.56 5.54
CA VAL A 145 0.97 5.32 4.41
C VAL A 145 1.86 4.42 3.56
N LEU A 146 2.69 3.60 4.20
CA LEU A 146 3.56 2.65 3.52
C LEU A 146 2.77 1.57 2.76
N ALA A 147 1.70 1.05 3.37
CA ALA A 147 0.82 0.06 2.76
C ALA A 147 0.13 0.61 1.51
N ASP A 148 -0.19 1.90 1.49
CA ASP A 148 -0.79 2.57 0.35
C ASP A 148 0.19 2.70 -0.81
N ARG A 149 1.44 3.07 -0.52
CA ARG A 149 2.50 3.10 -1.54
C ARG A 149 2.83 1.71 -2.07
N LEU A 150 2.73 0.66 -1.26
CA LEU A 150 2.95 -0.72 -1.68
C LEU A 150 1.76 -1.34 -2.41
N HIS A 151 0.56 -0.74 -2.37
CA HIS A 151 -0.64 -1.34 -2.92
C HIS A 151 -0.55 -1.63 -4.43
N PRO A 152 -0.07 -0.71 -5.30
CA PRO A 152 0.12 -0.99 -6.72
C PRO A 152 1.08 -2.16 -6.97
N VAL A 153 2.11 -2.30 -6.12
CA VAL A 153 3.09 -3.39 -6.21
C VAL A 153 2.45 -4.72 -5.84
N ARG A 154 1.63 -4.75 -4.78
CA ARG A 154 0.88 -5.93 -4.35
C ARG A 154 -0.11 -6.43 -5.40
N LEU A 155 -0.75 -5.54 -6.16
CA LEU A 155 -1.60 -5.92 -7.29
C LEU A 155 -0.82 -6.67 -8.38
N ALA A 156 0.45 -6.32 -8.58
CA ALA A 156 1.34 -6.94 -9.55
C ALA A 156 2.02 -8.22 -9.02
N GLU A 157 2.07 -8.45 -7.70
CA GLU A 157 2.79 -9.57 -7.08
C GLU A 157 2.36 -10.93 -7.67
N SER A 158 1.06 -11.17 -7.84
CA SER A 158 0.55 -12.46 -8.35
C SER A 158 1.06 -12.84 -9.75
N GLY A 159 1.40 -11.85 -10.59
CA GLY A 159 1.96 -12.08 -11.93
C GLY A 159 3.48 -12.32 -11.92
N VAL A 160 4.16 -12.03 -10.81
CA VAL A 160 5.62 -12.14 -10.66
C VAL A 160 6.02 -13.28 -9.72
N LEU A 161 5.23 -13.47 -8.66
CA LEU A 161 5.49 -14.32 -7.52
C LEU A 161 4.42 -15.41 -7.43
N THR A 162 4.63 -16.55 -8.09
CA THR A 162 3.67 -17.68 -8.13
C THR A 162 3.25 -18.15 -6.73
N GLU A 163 4.18 -18.17 -5.78
CA GLU A 163 3.96 -18.62 -4.40
C GLU A 163 3.43 -17.54 -3.45
N ALA A 164 3.08 -16.34 -3.93
CA ALA A 164 2.74 -15.23 -3.03
C ALA A 164 1.54 -15.52 -2.13
N ALA A 165 0.55 -16.27 -2.62
CA ALA A 165 -0.60 -16.71 -1.81
C ALA A 165 -0.17 -17.68 -0.70
N MET A 166 0.68 -18.67 -1.01
CA MET A 166 1.20 -19.62 -0.03
C MET A 166 2.08 -18.93 1.03
N GLU A 167 2.87 -17.93 0.65
CA GLU A 167 3.64 -17.14 1.61
C GLU A 167 2.75 -16.35 2.58
N LEU A 168 1.65 -15.78 2.08
CA LEU A 168 0.69 -15.07 2.92
C LEU A 168 -0.01 -16.03 3.91
N GLN A 169 -0.37 -17.23 3.45
CA GLN A 169 -0.89 -18.28 4.33
C GLN A 169 0.12 -18.72 5.37
N ALA A 170 1.39 -18.88 4.99
CA ALA A 170 2.45 -19.25 5.93
C ALA A 170 2.63 -18.19 7.03
N LEU A 171 2.50 -16.90 6.70
CA LEU A 171 2.50 -15.80 7.68
C LEU A 171 1.35 -15.93 8.67
N ALA A 172 0.13 -16.14 8.17
CA ALA A 172 -1.05 -16.28 9.04
C ALA A 172 -0.97 -17.53 9.92
N ALA A 173 -0.53 -18.67 9.37
CA ALA A 173 -0.35 -19.91 10.14
C ALA A 173 0.74 -19.79 11.22
N ALA A 174 1.73 -18.90 11.02
CA ALA A 174 2.80 -18.67 11.98
C ALA A 174 2.43 -17.71 13.12
N GLN A 175 1.25 -17.08 13.10
CA GLN A 175 0.86 -16.00 14.03
C GLN A 175 0.91 -16.35 15.52
N ALA A 176 0.75 -17.63 15.86
CA ALA A 176 0.75 -18.12 17.24
C ALA A 176 2.16 -18.34 17.80
N ASP A 177 3.18 -18.35 16.92
CA ASP A 177 4.57 -18.59 17.28
C ASP A 177 5.43 -17.42 16.80
N GLY A 178 5.87 -16.58 17.74
CA GLY A 178 6.64 -15.37 17.44
C GLY A 178 7.95 -15.65 16.68
N THR A 179 8.59 -16.81 16.89
CA THR A 179 9.81 -17.19 16.19
C THR A 179 9.50 -17.55 14.75
N ARG A 180 8.49 -18.41 14.53
CA ARG A 180 8.03 -18.78 13.18
C ARG A 180 7.52 -17.56 12.41
N LEU A 181 6.74 -16.69 13.05
CA LEU A 181 6.22 -15.46 12.45
C LEU A 181 7.37 -14.55 12.02
N SER A 182 8.37 -14.34 12.89
CA SER A 182 9.54 -13.52 12.56
C SER A 182 10.33 -14.09 11.38
N HIS A 183 10.48 -15.41 11.29
CA HIS A 183 11.14 -16.06 10.16
C HIS A 183 10.35 -15.88 8.85
N ALA A 184 9.04 -16.14 8.89
CA ALA A 184 8.14 -15.97 7.75
C ALA A 184 8.11 -14.51 7.26
N LEU A 185 8.07 -13.53 8.18
CA LEU A 185 8.15 -12.10 7.84
C LEU A 185 9.46 -11.78 7.12
N ARG A 186 10.62 -12.21 7.63
CA ARG A 186 11.90 -11.96 6.96
C ARG A 186 11.94 -12.59 5.57
N ALA A 187 11.46 -13.82 5.43
CA ALA A 187 11.41 -14.51 4.13
C ALA A 187 10.51 -13.78 3.13
N TYR A 188 9.28 -13.40 3.55
CA TYR A 188 8.34 -12.62 2.75
C TYR A 188 9.00 -11.35 2.21
N HIS A 189 9.57 -10.52 3.09
CA HIS A 189 10.12 -9.22 2.71
C HIS A 189 11.40 -9.36 1.87
N ARG A 190 12.32 -10.25 2.25
CA ARG A 190 13.57 -10.49 1.51
C ARG A 190 13.28 -10.85 0.06
N ARG A 191 12.27 -11.70 -0.19
CA ARG A 191 11.89 -12.08 -1.56
C ARG A 191 11.42 -10.87 -2.37
N ARG A 192 10.55 -10.00 -1.84
CA ARG A 192 10.11 -8.79 -2.57
C ARG A 192 11.26 -7.81 -2.82
N VAL A 193 12.20 -7.69 -1.89
CA VAL A 193 13.42 -6.89 -2.08
C VAL A 193 14.26 -7.45 -3.24
N THR A 194 14.49 -8.77 -3.27
CA THR A 194 15.22 -9.43 -4.38
C THR A 194 14.49 -9.31 -5.71
N GLU A 195 13.16 -9.36 -5.71
CA GLU A 195 12.32 -9.33 -6.91
C GLU A 195 11.90 -7.90 -7.33
N ALA A 196 12.43 -6.86 -6.68
CA ALA A 196 11.98 -5.49 -6.86
C ALA A 196 12.05 -5.00 -8.32
N ASP A 197 13.07 -5.43 -9.08
CA ASP A 197 13.18 -5.12 -10.52
C ASP A 197 12.05 -5.74 -11.35
N ARG A 198 11.70 -7.00 -11.07
CA ARG A 198 10.61 -7.69 -11.78
C ARG A 198 9.25 -7.11 -11.39
N LEU A 199 9.08 -6.77 -10.11
CA LEU A 199 7.88 -6.10 -9.61
C LEU A 199 7.70 -4.70 -10.23
N ALA A 200 8.75 -3.89 -10.33
CA ALA A 200 8.70 -2.57 -10.97
C ALA A 200 8.26 -2.66 -12.44
N ARG A 201 8.79 -3.64 -13.19
CA ARG A 201 8.38 -3.90 -14.58
C ARG A 201 6.91 -4.32 -14.67
N ALA A 202 6.46 -5.20 -13.78
CA ALA A 202 5.07 -5.65 -13.77
C ALA A 202 4.08 -4.52 -13.42
N VAL A 203 4.43 -3.65 -12.46
CA VAL A 203 3.64 -2.44 -12.15
C VAL A 203 3.54 -1.52 -13.37
N SER A 204 4.65 -1.33 -14.08
CA SER A 204 4.70 -0.50 -15.29
C SER A 204 3.87 -1.10 -16.43
N ALA A 205 3.93 -2.41 -16.65
CA ALA A 205 3.15 -3.10 -17.68
C ALA A 205 1.64 -2.99 -17.45
N ARG A 206 1.19 -3.22 -16.21
CA ARG A 206 -0.23 -3.07 -15.81
C ARG A 206 -0.78 -1.66 -15.98
N SER A 207 0.11 -0.66 -15.98
CA SER A 207 -0.23 0.75 -16.20
C SER A 207 -0.38 1.11 -17.69
N GLY A 208 0.20 0.28 -18.57
CA GLY A 208 0.14 0.41 -20.03
C GLY A 208 -0.97 -0.42 -20.69
N GLU A 209 -1.46 -1.48 -20.04
CA GLU A 209 -2.51 -2.38 -20.57
C GLU A 209 -3.91 -1.73 -20.74
N GLY A 210 -4.10 -0.46 -20.37
CA GLY A 210 -5.34 0.30 -20.63
C GLY A 210 -5.43 0.95 -22.02
N GLU A 211 -4.60 0.52 -22.98
CA GLU A 211 -4.48 1.11 -24.34
C GLU A 211 -4.93 0.18 -25.48
N ILE A 212 -5.93 -0.69 -25.26
CA ILE A 212 -6.56 -1.47 -26.34
C ILE A 212 -8.07 -1.25 -26.33
#